data_AF-A0A2C1YI43-F1
#
_entry.id   AF-A0A2C1YI43-F1
#
_cell.length_a   1.000
_cell.length_b   1.000
_cell.length_c   1.000
_cell.angle_alpha   90.00
_cell.angle_beta   90.00
_cell.angle_gamma   90.00
#
_symmetry.space_group_name_H-M   'P 1'
#
loop_
_entity.id
_entity.type
_entity.pdbx_description
1 polymer ?
#
loop_
_entity_poly.entity_id
_entity_poly.type
_entity_poly.pdbx_seq_one_letter_code
_entity_poly.pdbx_strand_id
1 'polypeptide(L)' 'MRTYKLTVFEANGEKLLDESLQAGNDEAAKKQGEQLLQEKQLLEKTHRLTSPSGKLLLFHS' A
#
# COMPACT_ATOMS: atom_id res chain seq x y z
N MET A 1 -14.01 -6.39 -8.68
CA MET A 1 -12.92 -5.49 -8.22
C MET A 1 -12.49 -5.93 -6.84
N ARG A 2 -11.19 -5.99 -6.56
CA ARG A 2 -10.65 -6.37 -5.24
C ARG A 2 -10.24 -5.10 -4.51
N THR A 3 -10.59 -5.00 -3.23
CA THR A 3 -10.28 -3.85 -2.38
C THR A 3 -9.02 -4.12 -1.57
N TYR A 4 -7.93 -3.47 -1.93
CA TYR A 4 -6.65 -3.55 -1.25
C TYR A 4 -6.52 -2.39 -0.28
N LYS A 5 -5.97 -2.61 0.90
CA LYS A 5 -5.66 -1.57 1.86
C LYS A 5 -4.17 -1.30 1.87
N LEU A 6 -3.79 -0.10 1.45
CA LEU A 6 -2.44 0.43 1.56
C LEU A 6 -2.35 1.24 2.85
N THR A 7 -1.58 0.74 3.81
CA THR A 7 -1.26 1.46 5.03
C THR A 7 0.21 1.80 5.05
N VAL A 8 0.53 3.08 5.25
CA VAL A 8 1.90 3.59 5.36
C VAL A 8 2.14 4.08 6.78
N PHE A 9 3.32 3.78 7.27
CA PHE A 9 3.84 4.18 8.58
C PHE A 9 5.08 5.04 8.38
N GLU A 10 5.24 6.02 9.25
CA GLU A 10 6.47 6.78 9.37
C GLU A 10 7.52 5.96 10.11
N ALA A 11 8.79 6.33 9.94
CA ALA A 11 9.90 5.83 10.74
C ALA A 11 9.69 5.99 12.26
N ASN A 12 8.88 6.97 12.70
CA ASN A 12 8.47 7.13 14.11
C ASN A 12 7.37 6.15 14.56
N GLY A 13 6.83 5.32 13.67
CA GLY A 13 5.69 4.43 13.94
C GLY A 13 4.32 5.09 13.78
N GLU A 14 4.28 6.35 13.35
CA GLU A 14 3.03 7.07 13.12
C GLU A 14 2.37 6.63 11.81
N LYS A 15 1.05 6.49 11.78
CA LYS A 15 0.33 6.05 10.59
C LYS A 15 0.14 7.23 9.64
N LEU A 16 0.97 7.30 8.60
CA LEU A 16 0.98 8.37 7.60
C LEU A 16 -0.19 8.30 6.62
N LEU A 17 -0.53 7.09 6.17
CA LEU A 17 -1.51 6.90 5.10
C LEU A 17 -2.30 5.62 5.30
N ASP A 18 -3.57 5.66 4.92
CA ASP A 18 -4.49 4.53 4.97
C ASP A 18 -5.52 4.67 3.87
N GLU A 19 -5.17 4.19 2.68
CA GLU A 19 -6.05 4.24 1.53
C GLU A 19 -6.50 2.85 1.10
N SER A 20 -7.73 2.80 0.62
CA SER A 20 -8.33 1.58 0.06
C SER A 20 -8.30 1.69 -1.47
N LEU A 21 -7.42 0.92 -2.10
CA LEU A 21 -7.24 0.85 -3.54
C LEU A 21 -8.14 -0.24 -4.12
N GLN A 22 -8.85 0.06 -5.20
CA GLN A 22 -9.60 -0.95 -5.94
C GLN A 22 -8.80 -1.35 -7.18
N ALA A 23 -8.37 -2.60 -7.25
CA ALA A 23 -7.66 -3.11 -8.42
C ALA A 23 -8.29 -4.40 -8.94
N GLY A 24 -8.08 -4.67 -10.23
CA GLY A 24 -8.53 -5.92 -10.86
C GLY A 24 -7.75 -7.12 -10.34
N ASN A 25 -6.43 -6.97 -10.20
CA ASN A 25 -5.48 -8.05 -9.88
C ASN A 25 -4.38 -7.56 -8.93
N ASP A 26 -3.62 -8.50 -8.37
CA ASP A 26 -2.55 -8.23 -7.42
C ASP A 26 -1.46 -7.32 -8.02
N GLU A 27 -1.11 -7.50 -9.30
CA GLU A 27 -0.17 -6.64 -10.01
C GLU A 27 -0.66 -5.19 -10.16
N ALA A 28 -1.94 -5.02 -10.50
CA ALA A 28 -2.53 -3.68 -10.62
C ALA A 28 -2.53 -2.97 -9.25
N ALA A 29 -2.84 -3.71 -8.18
CA ALA A 29 -2.81 -3.19 -6.82
C ALA A 29 -1.39 -2.75 -6.40
N LYS A 30 -0.36 -3.55 -6.72
CA LYS A 30 1.04 -3.17 -6.47
C LYS A 30 1.43 -1.92 -7.22
N LYS A 31 1.21 -1.87 -8.54
CA LYS A 31 1.55 -0.70 -9.35
C LYS A 31 0.88 0.57 -8.83
N GLN A 32 -0.41 0.49 -8.52
CA GLN A 32 -1.18 1.63 -8.03
C GLN A 32 -0.70 2.07 -6.64
N GLY A 33 -0.35 1.12 -5.76
CA GLY A 33 0.26 1.41 -4.47
C GLY A 33 1.66 2.04 -4.60
N GLU A 34 2.53 1.49 -5.44
CA GLU A 34 3.88 2.01 -5.69
C GLU A 34 3.84 3.41 -6.32
N GLN A 35 2.93 3.68 -7.26
CA GLN A 35 2.74 5.02 -7.82
C GLN A 35 2.34 6.02 -6.74
N LEU A 36 1.35 5.70 -5.90
CA LEU A 36 0.94 6.54 -4.77
C LEU A 36 2.08 6.79 -3.79
N LEU A 37 2.85 5.74 -3.46
CA LEU A 37 4.00 5.86 -2.59
C LEU A 37 5.07 6.76 -3.20
N GLN A 38 5.34 6.64 -4.51
CA GLN A 38 6.29 7.48 -5.22
C GLN A 38 5.83 8.95 -5.26
N GLU A 39 4.57 9.20 -5.61
CA GLU A 39 4.00 10.55 -5.65
C GLU A 39 4.02 11.24 -4.28
N LYS A 40 3.83 10.47 -3.21
CA LYS A 40 3.87 10.99 -1.84
C LYS A 40 5.25 10.92 -1.18
N GLN A 41 6.29 10.47 -1.89
CA GLN A 41 7.64 10.24 -1.34
C GLN A 41 7.62 9.33 -0.09
N LEU A 42 6.74 8.35 -0.11
CA LEU A 42 6.52 7.33 0.91
C LEU A 42 7.14 5.97 0.54
N LEU A 43 7.79 5.87 -0.62
CA LEU A 43 8.48 4.66 -1.06
C LEU A 43 9.56 4.20 -0.06
N GLU A 44 10.25 5.17 0.57
CA GLU A 44 11.27 4.93 1.59
C GLU A 44 10.68 4.78 3.01
N LYS A 45 9.35 4.88 3.14
CA LYS A 45 8.64 4.71 4.41
C LYS A 45 8.12 3.28 4.52
N THR A 46 7.92 2.82 5.74
CA THR A 46 7.35 1.50 6.01
C THR A 46 5.92 1.44 5.47
N HIS A 47 5.65 0.63 4.45
CA HIS A 47 4.33 0.55 3.84
C HIS A 47 3.91 -0.90 3.64
N ARG A 48 2.62 -1.16 3.79
CA ARG A 48 2.03 -2.48 3.56
C ARG A 48 0.78 -2.36 2.71
N LEU A 49 0.67 -3.23 1.72
CA LEU A 49 -0.50 -3.42 0.89
C LEU A 49 -1.09 -4.78 1.22
N THR A 50 -2.31 -4.76 1.77
CA THR A 50 -3.09 -5.95 2.10
C THR A 50 -4.24 -6.10 1.12
N SER A 51 -4.49 -7.32 0.67
CA SER A 51 -5.60 -7.67 -0.22
C SER A 51 -6.90 -7.88 0.58
N PRO A 52 -8.08 -7.84 -0.07
CA PRO A 52 -9.35 -8.08 0.63
C PRO A 52 -9.46 -9.50 1.17
N SER A 53 -8.64 -10.42 0.66
CA SER A 53 -8.52 -11.80 1.13
C SER A 53 -7.54 -11.95 2.30
N GLY A 54 -7.00 -10.86 2.85
CA GLY A 54 -6.02 -10.87 3.94
C GLY A 54 -4.59 -11.21 3.53
N LYS A 55 -4.33 -11.39 2.23
CA LYS A 55 -2.98 -11.64 1.69
C LYS A 55 -2.17 -10.34 1.65
N LEU A 56 -0.97 -10.33 2.21
CA LEU A 56 -0.01 -9.25 1.99
C LEU A 56 0.56 -9.36 0.57
N LEU A 57 0.47 -8.27 -0.19
CA LEU A 57 0.97 -8.20 -1.56
C LEU A 57 2.28 -7.43 -1.65
N LEU A 58 2.36 -6.31 -0.95
CA LEU A 58 3.51 -5.44 -0.91
C LEU A 58 3.81 -5.14 0.55
N PHE A 59 5.06 -5.25 0.93
CA PHE A 59 5.54 -4.87 2.26
C PHE A 59 6.94 -4.31 2.11
N HIS A 60 7.17 -3.16 2.73
CA HIS A 60 8.47 -2.54 2.86
C HIS A 60 8.63 -2.10 4.31
N SER A 61 9.77 -2.44 4.91
CA SER A 61 10.12 -2.15 6.30
C SER A 61 11.15 -1.05 6.38
#